data_AF-A0A917Q4U7-F1
#
_entry.id   AF-A0A917Q4U7-F1
#
_cell.length_a   1.000
_cell.length_b   1.000
_cell.length_c   1.000
_cell.angle_alpha   90.00
_cell.angle_beta   90.00
_cell.angle_gamma   90.00
#
_symmetry.space_group_name_H-M   'P 1'
#
loop_
_entity.id
_entity.type
_entity.pdbx_description
1 polymer ?
#
loop_
_entity_poly.entity_id
_entity_poly.type
_entity_poly.pdbx_seq_one_letter_code
_entity_poly.pdbx_strand_id
1 'polypeptide(L)'
;MLLKCEQLMKGPGPSEAVVRIVTRDGTEEVIVDTSLIHGETLDVGPLVTRREGLVLIELPRESVSGRMRVWISEEQFANAHEVA
;
A
#
# COMPACT_ATOMS: atom_id res chain seq x y z
N MET A 1 7.13 5.78 -0.58
CA MET A 1 7.29 5.04 -1.86
C MET A 1 5.89 4.79 -2.42
N LEU A 2 5.67 4.84 -3.73
CA LEU A 2 4.31 4.72 -4.28
C LEU A 2 3.97 3.27 -4.65
N LEU A 3 2.97 2.70 -3.97
CA LEU A 3 2.45 1.35 -4.18
C LEU A 3 1.09 1.42 -4.86
N LYS A 4 0.85 0.64 -5.92
CA LYS A 4 -0.48 0.53 -6.53
C LYS A 4 -1.52 0.07 -5.51
N CYS A 5 -2.67 0.72 -5.48
CA CYS A 5 -3.78 0.40 -4.59
C CYS A 5 -5.13 0.66 -5.25
N GLU A 6 -6.16 -0.02 -4.75
CA GLU A 6 -7.56 0.20 -5.12
C GLU A 6 -8.29 0.80 -3.91
N GLN A 7 -8.90 1.98 -4.05
CA GLN A 7 -9.75 2.53 -2.99
C GLN A 7 -11.12 1.85 -3.02
N LEU A 8 -11.44 1.10 -1.97
CA LEU A 8 -12.68 0.32 -1.90
C LEU A 8 -13.85 1.17 -1.38
N MET A 9 -13.61 1.91 -0.31
CA MET A 9 -14.65 2.70 0.37
C MET A 9 -14.05 3.77 1.28
N LYS A 10 -14.92 4.63 1.83
CA LYS A 10 -14.57 5.54 2.93
C LYS A 10 -14.24 4.74 4.19
N GLY A 11 -13.25 5.21 4.93
CA GLY A 11 -12.86 4.65 6.21
C GLY A 11 -13.77 5.13 7.37
N PRO A 12 -13.51 4.65 8.59
CA PRO A 12 -14.26 5.02 9.78
C PRO A 12 -14.15 6.52 10.13
N GLY A 13 -12.97 7.10 9.93
CA GLY A 13 -12.71 8.53 10.11
C GLY A 13 -13.09 9.38 8.90
N PRO A 14 -13.32 10.70 9.09
CA PRO A 14 -13.69 11.62 8.02
C PRO A 14 -12.62 11.78 6.93
N SER A 15 -11.35 11.54 7.28
CA SER A 15 -10.20 11.59 6.38
C SER A 15 -9.62 10.21 6.09
N GLU A 16 -10.36 9.14 6.38
CA GLU A 16 -9.85 7.78 6.19
C GLU A 16 -10.47 7.13 4.95
N ALA A 17 -9.72 6.20 4.38
CA ALA A 17 -10.18 5.31 3.30
C ALA A 17 -9.72 3.89 3.57
N VAL A 18 -10.53 2.92 3.15
CA VAL A 18 -10.12 1.52 3.06
C VAL A 18 -9.55 1.29 1.68
N VAL A 19 -8.27 0.93 1.60
CA VAL A 19 -7.59 0.61 0.36
C VAL A 19 -7.19 -0.85 0.33
N ARG A 20 -7.26 -1.46 -0.85
CA ARG A 20 -6.72 -2.79 -1.13
C ARG A 20 -5.38 -2.67 -1.80
N ILE A 21 -4.42 -3.46 -1.33
CA ILE A 21 -3.10 -3.64 -1.95
C ILE A 21 -2.89 -5.10 -2.33
N VAL A 22 -2.13 -5.34 -3.39
CA VAL A 22 -1.72 -6.69 -3.81
C VAL A 22 -0.37 -7.00 -3.19
N THR A 23 -0.32 -8.08 -2.41
CA THR A 23 0.89 -8.61 -1.78
C THR A 23 1.28 -9.94 -2.43
N ARG A 24 2.45 -10.47 -2.06
CA ARG A 24 2.86 -11.82 -2.47
C ARG A 24 1.85 -12.90 -2.03
N ASP A 25 1.24 -12.72 -0.86
CA ASP A 25 0.42 -13.75 -0.21
C ASP A 25 -1.08 -13.58 -0.50
N GLY A 26 -1.44 -12.68 -1.42
CA GLY A 26 -2.82 -12.30 -1.73
C GLY A 26 -3.05 -10.80 -1.54
N THR A 27 -4.27 -10.38 -1.24
CA THR A 27 -4.60 -8.97 -1.03
C THR A 27 -4.69 -8.62 0.44
N GLU A 28 -4.33 -7.39 0.78
CA GLU A 28 -4.53 -6.81 2.11
C GLU A 28 -5.39 -5.56 2.03
N GLU A 29 -6.24 -5.37 3.03
CA GLU A 29 -7.03 -4.15 3.21
C GLU A 29 -6.44 -3.34 4.35
N VAL A 30 -6.19 -2.06 4.09
CA VAL A 30 -5.53 -1.14 5.02
C VAL A 30 -6.37 0.12 5.13
N ILE A 31 -6.60 0.58 6.36
CA ILE A 31 -7.20 1.89 6.61
C ILE A 31 -6.09 2.92 6.61
N VAL A 32 -6.17 3.90 5.72
CA VAL A 32 -5.16 4.94 5.55
C VAL A 32 -5.80 6.32 5.61
N ASP A 33 -5.00 7.33 5.94
CA ASP A 33 -5.42 8.71 5.71
C ASP A 33 -5.47 8.97 4.20
N THR A 34 -6.50 9.67 3.72
CA THR A 34 -6.67 9.98 2.30
C THR A 34 -5.56 10.86 1.75
N SER A 35 -4.81 11.58 2.60
CA SER A 35 -3.62 12.34 2.19
C SER A 35 -2.48 11.46 1.67
N LEU A 36 -2.48 10.16 1.99
CA LEU A 36 -1.50 9.19 1.51
C LEU A 36 -1.87 8.59 0.14
N ILE A 37 -3.07 8.90 -0.37
CA ILE A 37 -3.55 8.36 -1.64
C ILE A 37 -3.30 9.38 -2.75
N HIS A 38 -2.64 8.93 -3.81
CA HIS A 38 -2.34 9.69 -5.01
C HIS A 38 -2.87 8.94 -6.24
N GLY A 39 -4.13 9.20 -6.60
CA GLY A 39 -4.81 8.45 -7.66
C GLY A 39 -4.95 6.97 -7.30
N GLU A 40 -4.36 6.09 -8.11
CA GLU A 40 -4.35 4.63 -7.90
C GLU A 40 -3.12 4.15 -7.13
N THR A 41 -2.45 5.06 -6.42
CA THR A 41 -1.25 4.74 -5.63
C THR A 41 -1.36 5.21 -4.20
N LEU A 42 -0.70 4.49 -3.30
CA LEU A 42 -0.59 4.73 -1.88
C LEU A 42 0.86 5.02 -1.53
N ASP A 43 1.12 6.12 -0.82
CA ASP A 43 2.41 6.36 -0.20
C ASP A 43 2.60 5.43 1.00
N VAL A 44 3.51 4.48 0.86
CA VAL A 44 3.85 3.51 1.91
C VAL A 44 5.19 3.85 2.56
N GLY A 45 5.33 3.37 3.80
CA GLY A 45 6.50 3.55 4.64
C GLY A 45 7.81 3.04 4.04
N PRO A 46 8.94 3.25 4.74
CA PRO A 46 10.26 2.98 4.19
C PRO A 46 10.43 1.49 3.84
N LEU A 47 11.23 1.25 2.81
CA LEU A 47 11.68 -0.07 2.44
C LEU A 47 12.46 -0.70 3.60
N VAL A 48 12.03 -1.88 4.06
CA VAL A 48 12.73 -2.62 5.11
C VAL A 48 13.86 -3.46 4.51
N THR A 49 13.57 -4.21 3.44
CA THR A 49 14.57 -5.01 2.70
C THR A 49 14.04 -5.45 1.33
N ARG A 50 14.91 -6.00 0.48
CA ARG A 50 14.57 -6.60 -0.81
C ARG A 50 15.10 -8.03 -0.90
N ARG A 51 14.38 -8.91 -1.60
CA ARG A 51 14.91 -10.21 -2.03
C ARG A 51 14.11 -10.73 -3.23
N GLU A 52 14.80 -11.27 -4.23
CA GLU A 52 14.17 -12.06 -5.30
C GLU A 52 12.96 -11.37 -5.98
N GLY A 53 13.08 -10.08 -6.33
CA GLY A 53 11.99 -9.31 -6.95
C GLY A 53 10.85 -8.91 -6.00
N LEU A 54 11.03 -9.12 -4.69
CA LEU A 54 10.12 -8.71 -3.64
C LEU A 54 10.72 -7.61 -2.77
N VAL A 55 9.84 -6.72 -2.31
CA VAL A 55 10.14 -5.66 -1.35
C VAL A 55 9.32 -5.90 -0.08
N LEU A 56 9.99 -5.90 1.07
CA LEU A 56 9.32 -5.85 2.36
C LEU A 56 9.08 -4.39 2.73
N ILE A 57 7.82 -4.01 2.91
CA ILE A 57 7.44 -2.67 3.36
C ILE A 57 6.76 -2.74 4.73
N GLU A 58 6.76 -1.62 5.43
CA GLU A 58 5.90 -1.39 6.58
C GLU A 58 4.63 -0.65 6.14
N LEU A 59 3.48 -1.15 6.56
CA LEU A 59 2.20 -0.52 6.28
C LEU A 59 2.04 0.74 7.15
N PRO A 60 1.35 1.78 6.65
CA PRO A 60 1.10 2.99 7.43
C PRO A 60 0.26 2.71 8.69
N ARG A 61 -0.54 1.64 8.66
CA ARG A 61 -1.33 1.10 9.76
C ARG A 61 -1.45 -0.41 9.64
N GLU A 62 -1.80 -1.05 10.74
CA GLU A 62 -2.12 -2.48 10.77
C GLU A 62 -3.24 -2.79 9.76
N SER A 63 -3.04 -3.82 8.94
CA SER A 63 -4.07 -4.29 8.01
C SER A 63 -5.22 -4.95 8.75
N VAL A 64 -6.35 -5.16 8.06
CA VAL A 64 -7.51 -5.89 8.61
C VAL A 64 -7.12 -7.31 9.09
N SER A 65 -6.09 -7.93 8.51
CA SER A 65 -5.60 -9.24 8.92
C SER A 65 -4.59 -9.22 10.08
N GLY A 66 -4.26 -8.03 10.62
CA GLY A 66 -3.31 -7.87 11.73
C GLY A 66 -1.85 -7.79 11.28
N ARG A 67 -1.58 -7.59 9.99
CA ARG A 67 -0.20 -7.49 9.47
C ARG A 67 0.26 -6.04 9.51
N MET A 68 1.49 -5.85 9.98
CA MET A 68 2.20 -4.55 9.91
C MET A 68 3.23 -4.50 8.77
N ARG A 69 3.67 -5.65 8.27
CA ARG A 69 4.66 -5.76 7.20
C ARG A 69 4.22 -6.78 6.19
N VAL A 70 4.45 -6.45 4.92
CA VAL A 70 4.01 -7.28 3.80
C VAL A 70 5.08 -7.32 2.72
N TRP A 71 5.22 -8.50 2.10
CA TRP A 71 6.04 -8.67 0.92
C TRP A 71 5.26 -8.27 -0.33
N ILE A 72 5.82 -7.40 -1.15
CA ILE A 72 5.20 -6.83 -2.34
C ILE A 72 6.09 -7.13 -3.54
N SER A 73 5.53 -7.51 -4.69
CA SER A 73 6.30 -7.62 -5.93
C SER A 73 6.77 -6.24 -6.39
N GLU A 74 8.01 -6.12 -6.88
CA GLU A 74 8.54 -4.85 -7.40
C GLU A 74 7.64 -4.21 -8.48
N GLU A 75 6.89 -5.02 -9.23
CA GLU A 75 5.95 -4.58 -10.28
C GLU A 75 4.72 -3.82 -9.75
N GLN A 76 4.43 -3.96 -8.45
CA GLN A 76 3.33 -3.25 -7.80
C GLN A 76 3.71 -1.82 -7.44
N PHE A 77 5.00 -1.45 -7.48
CA PHE A 77 5.40 -0.07 -7.25
C PHE A 77 5.24 0.74 -8.54
N ALA A 78 4.75 1.97 -8.40
CA ALA A 78 4.64 2.88 -9.53
C ALA A 78 6.04 3.30 -9.99
N ASN A 79 6.26 3.31 -11.30
CA ASN A 79 7.50 3.83 -11.87
C ASN A 79 7.48 5.36 -11.80
N ALA A 80 8.65 5.98 -11.61
CA ALA A 80 8.79 7.44 -11.55
C ALA A 80 8.33 8.19 -12.82
N HIS A 81 7.91 7.49 -13.88
CA HIS A 81 7.44 8.04 -15.15
C HIS A 81 5.91 8.06 -15.32
N GLU A 82 5.11 7.53 -14.37
CA GLU A 82 3.64 7.48 -14.46
C GLU A 82 2.91 8.65 -13.78
N VAL A 83 3.66 9.60 -13.21
CA VAL A 83 3.12 10.82 -12.58
C VAL A 83 3.49 12.03 -13.44
N ALA A 84 2.69 12.28 -14.49
CA ALA A 84 2.76 13.47 -15.33
C ALA A 84 1.38 14.10 -15.45
#